data_AF-A0A316TSM1-F1
#
_entry.id   AF-A0A316TSM1-F1
#
_cell.length_a   1.000
_cell.length_b   1.000
_cell.length_c   1.000
_cell.angle_alpha   90.00
_cell.angle_beta   90.00
_cell.angle_gamma   90.00
#
_symmetry.space_group_name_H-M   'P 1'
#
loop_
_entity.id
_entity.type
_entity.pdbx_description
1 polymer ?
#
loop_
_entity_poly.entity_id
_entity_poly.type
_entity_poly.pdbx_seq_one_letter_code
_entity_poly.pdbx_strand_id
1 'polypeptide(L)'
;MSQEYFSAIANSGLLGFYENDKIPAISVHHFGLYGTQWRPELGIRSAKSDMQNAQSGYVHELYPGTVTESRIMPQGSSAKQLENDVKWIAQFYIIPNRFYFADPYSLALNGPTSINLESRFEVSGTALQCFLCPDPWGKLAMVMVFGTDAPSSTMWETAFDVVIPVLDEISFKYDQPLPIAHSIIVGVPSGVVYTYQFALPNEVTISIGSEIDLKESFVETRDAKALYREAISSNNPFHKFLTFWKVYENVVALRTEWRQKHRKADNKKTKEIIPSGFSFKGYEGLSFDKVRQKMEKSKRHAIAHGGLKDSAPLTSSAFDKIQDVGTSVPVIQYMAKIILENFEATLRGIKH
;
A
#
# COMPACT_ATOMS: atom_id res chain seq x y z
N MET A 1 -5.18 -28.32 -9.18
CA MET A 1 -6.13 -27.48 -8.43
C MET A 1 -7.39 -28.28 -8.21
N SER A 2 -7.99 -28.26 -7.00
CA SER A 2 -9.26 -28.95 -6.76
C SER A 2 -10.43 -28.25 -7.48
N GLN A 3 -11.52 -28.98 -7.70
CA GLN A 3 -12.73 -28.43 -8.31
C GLN A 3 -13.31 -27.25 -7.51
N GLU A 4 -13.23 -27.30 -6.18
CA GLU A 4 -13.71 -26.23 -5.29
C GLU A 4 -12.97 -24.91 -5.50
N TYR A 5 -11.64 -24.95 -5.58
CA TYR A 5 -10.82 -23.77 -5.84
C TYR A 5 -11.11 -23.18 -7.22
N PHE A 6 -11.28 -24.04 -8.23
CA PHE A 6 -11.66 -23.59 -9.56
C PHE A 6 -13.03 -22.91 -9.56
N SER A 7 -14.03 -23.50 -8.91
CA SER A 7 -15.37 -22.92 -8.77
C SER A 7 -15.34 -21.55 -8.08
N ALA A 8 -14.55 -21.39 -7.01
CA ALA A 8 -14.41 -20.10 -6.33
C ALA A 8 -13.79 -19.02 -7.22
N ILE A 9 -12.74 -19.37 -7.99
CA ILE A 9 -12.06 -18.45 -8.92
C ILE A 9 -12.96 -18.11 -10.13
N ALA A 10 -13.80 -19.05 -10.56
CA ALA A 10 -14.84 -18.78 -11.56
C ALA A 10 -15.92 -17.84 -11.01
N ASN A 11 -16.45 -18.12 -9.81
CA ASN A 11 -17.49 -17.33 -9.16
C ASN A 11 -17.03 -15.91 -8.81
N SER A 12 -15.75 -15.74 -8.49
CA SER A 12 -15.15 -14.43 -8.21
C SER A 12 -15.03 -13.55 -9.46
N GLY A 13 -15.24 -14.12 -10.65
CA GLY A 13 -15.07 -13.47 -11.95
C GLY A 13 -13.61 -13.27 -12.33
N LEU A 14 -12.66 -13.90 -11.62
CA LEU A 14 -11.24 -13.75 -11.95
C LEU A 14 -10.90 -14.42 -13.30
N LEU A 15 -11.63 -15.42 -13.76
CA LEU A 15 -11.39 -16.03 -15.09
C LEU A 15 -11.99 -15.23 -16.27
N GLY A 16 -12.49 -14.02 -16.04
CA GLY A 16 -13.17 -13.19 -17.03
C GLY A 16 -14.70 -13.34 -16.99
N PHE A 17 -15.41 -12.52 -17.77
CA PHE A 17 -16.87 -12.58 -17.88
C PHE A 17 -17.32 -13.80 -18.69
N TYR A 18 -18.50 -14.29 -18.30
CA TYR A 18 -19.24 -15.29 -19.04
C TYR A 18 -19.78 -14.68 -20.35
N GLU A 19 -19.24 -15.05 -21.51
CA GLU A 19 -20.04 -14.98 -22.73
C GLU A 19 -20.98 -16.20 -22.71
N ASN A 20 -22.29 -15.97 -22.56
CA ASN A 20 -23.31 -17.04 -22.55
C ASN A 20 -23.06 -18.13 -21.48
N ASP A 21 -22.77 -17.74 -20.23
CA ASP A 21 -22.50 -18.66 -19.11
C ASP A 21 -21.29 -19.61 -19.32
N LYS A 22 -20.35 -19.25 -20.22
CA LYS A 22 -19.11 -20.02 -20.43
C LYS A 22 -17.85 -19.22 -20.14
N ILE A 23 -16.93 -19.86 -19.40
CA ILE A 23 -15.59 -19.35 -19.15
C ILE A 23 -14.72 -19.63 -20.39
N PRO A 24 -14.02 -18.63 -20.95
CA PRO A 24 -13.12 -18.86 -22.07
C PRO A 24 -12.04 -19.90 -21.72
N ALA A 25 -11.85 -20.91 -22.58
CA ALA A 25 -10.84 -21.96 -22.36
C ALA A 25 -9.42 -21.39 -22.18
N ILE A 26 -9.14 -20.26 -22.85
CA ILE A 26 -7.88 -19.55 -22.72
C ILE A 26 -7.65 -18.97 -21.32
N SER A 27 -8.71 -18.53 -20.63
CA SER A 27 -8.62 -18.04 -19.25
C SER A 27 -8.24 -19.16 -18.29
N VAL A 28 -8.85 -20.34 -18.45
CA VAL A 28 -8.52 -21.53 -17.67
C VAL A 28 -7.06 -21.94 -17.90
N HIS A 29 -6.62 -21.91 -19.17
CA HIS A 29 -5.24 -22.22 -19.52
C HIS A 29 -4.23 -21.23 -18.92
N HIS A 30 -4.48 -19.91 -19.06
CA HIS A 30 -3.65 -18.87 -18.46
C HIS A 30 -3.57 -19.00 -16.95
N PHE A 31 -4.70 -19.22 -16.28
CA PHE A 31 -4.73 -19.41 -14.85
C PHE A 31 -3.94 -20.66 -14.41
N GLY A 32 -3.97 -21.74 -15.20
CA GLY A 32 -3.13 -22.91 -14.96
C GLY A 32 -1.63 -22.59 -15.00
N LEU A 33 -1.20 -21.83 -16.02
CA LEU A 33 0.21 -21.48 -16.22
C LEU A 33 0.72 -20.40 -15.25
N TYR A 34 -0.07 -19.36 -15.02
CA TYR A 34 0.36 -18.12 -14.35
C TYR A 34 -0.32 -17.88 -13.01
N GLY A 35 -1.25 -18.76 -12.59
CA GLY A 35 -2.05 -18.58 -11.38
C GLY A 35 -3.06 -17.43 -11.44
N THR A 36 -3.14 -16.73 -12.58
CA THR A 36 -4.00 -15.56 -12.83
C THR A 36 -4.14 -15.34 -14.34
N GLN A 37 -4.97 -14.37 -14.75
CA GLN A 37 -5.08 -13.97 -16.16
C GLN A 37 -4.31 -12.67 -16.43
N TRP A 38 -3.78 -12.54 -17.65
CA TRP A 38 -2.94 -11.43 -18.09
C TRP A 38 -3.38 -10.84 -19.44
N ARG A 39 -4.57 -11.19 -19.95
CA ARG A 39 -4.98 -10.92 -21.33
C ARG A 39 -5.87 -9.67 -21.46
N PRO A 40 -5.41 -8.60 -22.13
CA PRO A 40 -6.14 -7.34 -22.36
C PRO A 40 -7.55 -7.53 -22.92
N GLU A 41 -7.71 -8.54 -23.78
CA GLU A 41 -8.90 -8.79 -24.57
C GLU A 41 -10.10 -9.25 -23.73
N LEU A 42 -9.87 -9.69 -22.49
CA LEU A 42 -10.92 -10.14 -21.57
C LEU A 42 -11.64 -8.98 -20.85
N GLY A 43 -11.23 -7.73 -21.10
CA GLY A 43 -11.82 -6.52 -20.54
C GLY A 43 -11.30 -6.16 -19.14
N ILE A 44 -11.30 -4.86 -18.82
CA ILE A 44 -10.93 -4.33 -17.51
C ILE A 44 -12.10 -4.52 -16.54
N ARG A 45 -11.85 -5.09 -15.36
CA ARG A 45 -12.83 -5.06 -14.26
C ARG A 45 -12.76 -3.71 -13.56
N SER A 46 -13.62 -2.79 -13.97
CA SER A 46 -13.79 -1.51 -13.26
C SER A 46 -14.75 -1.68 -12.10
N ALA A 47 -14.40 -1.16 -10.93
CA ALA A 47 -15.22 -1.26 -9.73
C ALA A 47 -16.49 -0.37 -9.76
N LYS A 48 -16.73 0.37 -10.87
CA LYS A 48 -17.62 1.53 -10.88
C LYS A 48 -19.13 1.24 -11.01
N SER A 49 -19.56 0.05 -11.42
CA SER A 49 -21.00 -0.28 -11.52
C SER A 49 -21.48 -1.36 -10.56
N ASP A 50 -20.58 -2.23 -10.07
CA ASP A 50 -20.96 -3.48 -9.39
C ASP A 50 -20.61 -3.48 -7.88
N MET A 51 -20.07 -2.37 -7.37
CA MET A 51 -19.68 -2.21 -5.97
C MET A 51 -20.87 -1.90 -5.06
N GLN A 52 -21.68 -2.91 -4.72
CA GLN A 52 -22.47 -2.82 -3.49
C GLN A 52 -21.57 -3.14 -2.29
N ASN A 53 -21.17 -2.10 -1.56
CA ASN A 53 -20.48 -2.13 -0.25
C ASN A 53 -18.95 -2.25 -0.25
N ALA A 54 -18.27 -1.42 -1.05
CA ALA A 54 -16.91 -1.04 -0.71
C ALA A 54 -16.93 -0.17 0.56
N GLN A 55 -16.58 -0.71 1.72
CA GLN A 55 -16.14 0.13 2.83
C GLN A 55 -14.73 0.59 2.48
N SER A 56 -14.60 1.82 1.94
CA SER A 56 -13.29 2.42 1.73
C SER A 56 -12.52 2.48 3.05
N GLY A 57 -11.46 1.69 3.18
CA GLY A 57 -10.46 1.91 4.21
C GLY A 57 -9.73 3.25 4.00
N TYR A 58 -9.37 3.92 5.09
CA TYR A 58 -8.35 4.98 5.27
C TYR A 58 -8.17 6.11 4.24
N VAL A 59 -9.10 6.39 3.31
CA VAL A 59 -8.91 7.48 2.35
C VAL A 59 -9.25 8.85 2.98
N HIS A 60 -8.25 9.72 3.14
CA HIS A 60 -8.45 11.15 3.41
C HIS A 60 -8.24 11.95 2.10
N GLU A 61 -9.12 12.92 1.82
CA GLU A 61 -9.18 13.66 0.54
C GLU A 61 -7.86 14.36 0.16
N LEU A 62 -7.11 14.87 1.15
CA LEU A 62 -5.82 15.56 0.94
C LEU A 62 -4.58 14.66 1.14
N TYR A 63 -4.74 13.49 1.73
CA TYR A 63 -3.66 12.56 2.07
C TYR A 63 -4.22 11.17 1.82
N PRO A 64 -4.08 10.65 0.57
CA PRO A 64 -4.63 9.33 0.27
C PRO A 64 -4.14 8.37 1.34
N GLY A 65 -5.05 7.57 1.89
CA GLY A 65 -4.69 6.52 2.83
C GLY A 65 -3.51 5.75 2.25
N THR A 66 -2.61 5.23 3.06
CA THR A 66 -1.54 4.41 2.48
C THR A 66 -2.07 3.10 1.94
N VAL A 67 -3.28 2.69 2.31
CA VAL A 67 -3.87 1.40 2.00
C VAL A 67 -5.39 1.55 1.81
N THR A 68 -5.91 0.88 0.79
CA THR A 68 -7.33 0.62 0.60
C THR A 68 -7.58 -0.87 0.79
N GLU A 69 -8.49 -1.20 1.71
CA GLU A 69 -9.07 -2.52 1.84
C GLU A 69 -10.48 -2.49 1.25
N SER A 70 -10.81 -3.43 0.38
CA SER A 70 -12.18 -3.58 -0.16
C SER A 70 -12.63 -5.03 -0.07
N ARG A 71 -13.94 -5.23 0.06
CA ARG A 71 -14.60 -6.53 -0.06
C ARG A 71 -15.60 -6.50 -1.21
N ILE A 72 -15.56 -7.51 -2.05
CA ILE A 72 -16.30 -7.56 -3.31
C ILE A 72 -17.02 -8.90 -3.39
N MET A 73 -18.35 -8.82 -3.41
CA MET A 73 -19.24 -9.97 -3.43
C MET A 73 -19.54 -10.39 -4.87
N PRO A 74 -19.64 -11.69 -5.18
CA PRO A 74 -20.21 -12.15 -6.44
C PRO A 74 -21.67 -11.67 -6.59
N GLN A 75 -22.12 -11.54 -7.84
CA GLN A 75 -23.48 -11.09 -8.13
C GLN A 75 -24.50 -12.11 -7.59
N GLY A 76 -25.53 -11.61 -6.89
CA GLY A 76 -26.57 -12.46 -6.28
C GLY A 76 -26.14 -13.15 -4.98
N SER A 77 -24.95 -12.86 -4.47
CA SER A 77 -24.49 -13.43 -3.20
C SER A 77 -25.16 -12.80 -1.97
N SER A 78 -25.34 -13.60 -0.92
CA SER A 78 -25.87 -13.14 0.38
C SER A 78 -24.81 -13.20 1.47
N ALA A 79 -24.98 -12.42 2.55
CA ALA A 79 -24.06 -12.41 3.69
C ALA A 79 -23.91 -13.81 4.34
N LYS A 80 -24.93 -14.68 4.26
CA LYS A 80 -24.88 -16.06 4.77
C LYS A 80 -23.94 -16.97 3.99
N GLN A 81 -23.64 -16.67 2.72
CA GLN A 81 -22.71 -17.48 1.93
C GLN A 81 -21.25 -17.31 2.39
N LEU A 82 -20.94 -16.23 3.11
CA LEU A 82 -19.62 -15.98 3.71
C LEU A 82 -19.29 -16.99 4.82
N GLU A 83 -20.30 -17.44 5.56
CA GLU A 83 -20.15 -18.39 6.67
C GLU A 83 -19.76 -19.79 6.19
N ASN A 84 -19.87 -20.05 4.88
CA ASN A 84 -19.57 -21.35 4.27
C ASN A 84 -18.16 -21.42 3.69
N ASP A 85 -17.43 -20.31 3.66
CA ASP A 85 -16.05 -20.35 3.19
C ASP A 85 -15.18 -21.05 4.24
N VAL A 86 -14.49 -22.09 3.82
CA VAL A 86 -13.63 -22.92 4.68
C VAL A 86 -12.18 -22.96 4.18
N LYS A 87 -11.92 -22.36 3.01
CA LYS A 87 -10.62 -22.29 2.37
C LYS A 87 -10.47 -20.91 1.72
N TRP A 88 -9.25 -20.57 1.33
CA TRP A 88 -8.99 -19.35 0.58
C TRP A 88 -7.76 -19.48 -0.33
N ILE A 89 -7.70 -18.61 -1.33
CA ILE A 89 -6.52 -18.42 -2.20
C ILE A 89 -6.07 -16.97 -2.07
N ALA A 90 -4.83 -16.75 -1.65
CA ALA A 90 -4.20 -15.44 -1.63
C ALA A 90 -3.27 -15.28 -2.84
N GLN A 91 -3.27 -14.10 -3.43
CA GLN A 91 -2.46 -13.71 -4.57
C GLN A 91 -1.79 -12.37 -4.26
N PHE A 92 -0.47 -12.38 -4.15
CA PHE A 92 0.36 -11.20 -3.89
C PHE A 92 1.10 -10.85 -5.16
N TYR A 93 0.70 -9.75 -5.79
CA TYR A 93 1.22 -9.34 -7.08
C TYR A 93 2.41 -8.41 -6.89
N ILE A 94 3.53 -8.78 -7.49
CA ILE A 94 4.75 -7.96 -7.56
C ILE A 94 4.66 -7.04 -8.78
N ILE A 95 4.15 -7.58 -9.89
CA ILE A 95 3.80 -6.81 -11.07
C ILE A 95 2.30 -6.50 -11.02
N PRO A 96 1.89 -5.23 -11.14
CA PRO A 96 0.49 -4.88 -11.03
C PRO A 96 -0.38 -5.57 -12.09
N ASN A 97 -1.39 -6.33 -11.66
CA ASN A 97 -2.37 -6.90 -12.57
C ASN A 97 -3.47 -5.86 -12.88
N ARG A 98 -3.41 -5.27 -14.07
CA ARG A 98 -4.34 -4.20 -14.51
C ARG A 98 -5.76 -4.68 -14.82
N PHE A 99 -6.04 -5.98 -14.71
CA PHE A 99 -7.37 -6.51 -14.97
C PHE A 99 -8.30 -6.42 -13.77
N TYR A 100 -7.76 -6.51 -12.57
CA TYR A 100 -8.55 -6.51 -11.35
C TYR A 100 -8.40 -5.17 -10.64
N PHE A 101 -9.52 -4.46 -10.53
CA PHE A 101 -9.63 -3.22 -9.76
C PHE A 101 -8.68 -2.13 -10.27
N ALA A 102 -8.69 -1.99 -11.60
CA ALA A 102 -7.88 -1.03 -12.30
C ALA A 102 -8.33 0.40 -11.95
N ASP A 103 -7.45 1.14 -11.31
CA ASP A 103 -7.08 2.38 -11.95
C ASP A 103 -5.76 2.13 -12.70
N PRO A 104 -5.79 2.03 -14.05
CA PRO A 104 -4.60 1.72 -14.85
C PRO A 104 -3.52 2.80 -14.80
N TYR A 105 -3.83 3.99 -14.25
CA TYR A 105 -2.90 5.09 -14.02
C TYR A 105 -2.34 5.11 -12.59
N SER A 106 -2.87 4.25 -11.73
CA SER A 106 -2.61 4.32 -10.29
C SER A 106 -1.46 3.43 -9.84
N LEU A 107 -1.17 2.31 -10.49
CA LEU A 107 -0.31 1.28 -9.90
C LEU A 107 1.15 1.76 -9.73
N ALA A 108 1.76 1.36 -8.60
CA ALA A 108 3.09 1.75 -8.15
C ALA A 108 4.14 1.86 -9.26
N LEU A 109 5.11 2.77 -9.11
CA LEU A 109 6.29 2.97 -9.97
C LEU A 109 7.24 1.75 -10.05
N ASN A 110 6.83 0.57 -9.59
CA ASN A 110 7.64 -0.63 -9.64
C ASN A 110 7.77 -1.06 -11.10
N GLY A 111 8.99 -0.95 -11.64
CA GLY A 111 9.33 -1.56 -12.91
C GLY A 111 9.14 -3.09 -12.87
N PRO A 112 9.09 -3.76 -14.03
CA PRO A 112 9.02 -5.22 -14.08
C PRO A 112 10.20 -5.83 -13.32
N THR A 113 9.97 -6.98 -12.66
CA THR A 113 11.04 -7.68 -11.94
C THR A 113 12.10 -8.17 -12.93
N SER A 114 13.36 -8.18 -12.52
CA SER A 114 14.43 -8.77 -13.35
C SER A 114 14.48 -10.30 -13.25
N ILE A 115 13.73 -10.89 -12.31
CA ILE A 115 13.72 -12.32 -12.02
C ILE A 115 12.88 -13.06 -13.06
N ASN A 116 13.49 -14.02 -13.74
CA ASN A 116 12.79 -14.91 -14.66
C ASN A 116 12.37 -16.21 -13.94
N LEU A 117 11.18 -16.73 -14.25
CA LEU A 117 10.73 -18.07 -13.92
C LEU A 117 10.34 -18.79 -15.21
N GLU A 118 10.86 -19.99 -15.40
CA GLU A 118 10.54 -20.82 -16.58
C GLU A 118 9.08 -21.29 -16.58
N SER A 119 8.56 -21.57 -15.39
CA SER A 119 7.18 -21.98 -15.17
C SER A 119 6.78 -21.68 -13.73
N ARG A 120 5.48 -21.78 -13.46
CA ARG A 120 4.98 -21.81 -12.09
C ARG A 120 5.49 -23.05 -11.36
N PHE A 121 6.00 -22.88 -10.15
CA PHE A 121 6.39 -24.00 -9.30
C PHE A 121 6.07 -23.75 -7.82
N GLU A 122 5.95 -24.84 -7.07
CA GLU A 122 5.68 -24.84 -5.64
C GLU A 122 6.98 -24.60 -4.85
N VAL A 123 6.94 -23.71 -3.87
CA VAL A 123 8.06 -23.43 -2.98
C VAL A 123 8.07 -24.47 -1.87
N SER A 124 9.18 -25.20 -1.73
CA SER A 124 9.34 -26.19 -0.67
C SER A 124 9.58 -25.54 0.70
N GLY A 125 9.04 -26.15 1.77
CA GLY A 125 9.34 -25.75 3.15
C GLY A 125 8.52 -24.58 3.68
N THR A 126 7.53 -24.10 2.94
CA THR A 126 6.55 -23.12 3.42
C THR A 126 5.50 -23.79 4.31
N ALA A 127 4.96 -23.04 5.28
CA ALA A 127 3.94 -23.55 6.20
C ALA A 127 2.60 -23.88 5.51
N LEU A 128 2.29 -23.17 4.42
CA LEU A 128 1.16 -23.42 3.54
C LEU A 128 1.66 -23.65 2.12
N GLN A 129 0.83 -24.29 1.29
CA GLN A 129 1.13 -24.46 -0.12
C GLN A 129 1.29 -23.09 -0.80
N CYS A 130 2.49 -22.84 -1.32
CA CYS A 130 2.91 -21.55 -1.86
C CYS A 130 3.53 -21.75 -3.26
N PHE A 131 3.15 -20.90 -4.21
CA PHE A 131 3.66 -20.94 -5.58
C PHE A 131 4.27 -19.61 -5.98
N LEU A 132 5.39 -19.68 -6.69
CA LEU A 132 5.88 -18.56 -7.50
C LEU A 132 5.28 -18.66 -8.90
N CYS A 133 4.72 -17.56 -9.38
CA CYS A 133 3.99 -17.51 -10.63
C CYS A 133 4.62 -16.49 -11.59
N PRO A 134 4.96 -16.91 -12.83
CA PRO A 134 5.40 -15.97 -13.86
C PRO A 134 4.24 -15.19 -14.48
N ASP A 135 4.56 -14.09 -15.14
CA ASP A 135 3.73 -13.49 -16.19
C ASP A 135 3.97 -14.19 -17.56
N PRO A 136 3.26 -13.81 -18.63
CA PRO A 136 3.45 -14.40 -19.96
C PRO A 136 4.84 -14.16 -20.58
N TRP A 137 5.63 -13.25 -20.03
CA TRP A 137 7.02 -12.99 -20.46
C TRP A 137 8.04 -13.75 -19.61
N GLY A 138 7.57 -14.61 -18.69
CA GLY A 138 8.40 -15.41 -17.82
C GLY A 138 9.00 -14.60 -16.66
N LYS A 139 8.51 -13.40 -16.34
CA LYS A 139 8.98 -12.64 -15.17
C LYS A 139 8.22 -13.07 -13.92
N LEU A 140 8.90 -13.13 -12.78
CA LEU A 140 8.23 -13.31 -11.49
C LEU A 140 7.22 -12.18 -11.29
N ALA A 141 5.95 -12.53 -11.21
CA ALA A 141 4.86 -11.57 -11.23
C ALA A 141 3.97 -11.66 -10.00
N MET A 142 3.84 -12.86 -9.40
CA MET A 142 2.93 -13.10 -8.30
C MET A 142 3.40 -14.25 -7.41
N VAL A 143 3.10 -14.16 -6.12
CA VAL A 143 3.15 -15.29 -5.17
C VAL A 143 1.72 -15.69 -4.81
N MET A 144 1.42 -16.99 -4.84
CA MET A 144 0.08 -17.50 -4.54
C MET A 144 0.12 -18.49 -3.38
N VAL A 145 -0.78 -18.33 -2.42
CA VAL A 145 -0.85 -19.16 -1.20
C VAL A 145 -2.25 -19.74 -1.03
N PHE A 146 -2.32 -21.00 -0.61
CA PHE A 146 -3.58 -21.71 -0.33
C PHE A 146 -3.73 -21.96 1.16
N GLY A 147 -4.87 -21.56 1.73
CA GLY A 147 -5.20 -21.79 3.14
C GLY A 147 -6.49 -22.60 3.33
N THR A 148 -6.64 -23.15 4.53
CA THR A 148 -7.71 -24.11 4.90
C THR A 148 -8.55 -23.70 6.10
N ASP A 149 -8.52 -22.42 6.47
CA ASP A 149 -9.38 -21.87 7.52
C ASP A 149 -10.44 -20.95 6.91
N ALA A 150 -11.59 -20.81 7.59
CA ALA A 150 -12.61 -19.88 7.18
C ALA A 150 -12.01 -18.46 7.03
N PRO A 151 -12.41 -17.66 6.02
CA PRO A 151 -11.97 -16.28 5.86
C PRO A 151 -12.30 -15.47 7.12
N SER A 152 -11.31 -15.39 8.01
CA SER A 152 -11.36 -14.66 9.27
C SER A 152 -10.64 -13.32 9.12
N SER A 153 -10.60 -12.54 10.19
CA SER A 153 -9.74 -11.35 10.28
C SER A 153 -8.25 -11.65 10.12
N THR A 154 -7.81 -12.91 10.22
CA THR A 154 -6.39 -13.32 10.24
C THR A 154 -5.91 -13.93 8.91
N MET A 155 -6.76 -14.03 7.89
CA MET A 155 -6.37 -14.60 6.59
C MET A 155 -5.23 -13.82 5.94
N TRP A 156 -5.24 -12.49 6.07
CA TRP A 156 -4.17 -11.63 5.56
C TRP A 156 -2.86 -11.91 6.29
N GLU A 157 -2.88 -11.92 7.63
CA GLU A 157 -1.72 -12.24 8.47
C GLU A 157 -1.12 -13.59 8.09
N THR A 158 -1.96 -14.63 8.05
CA THR A 158 -1.52 -16.00 7.74
C THR A 158 -0.91 -16.12 6.34
N ALA A 159 -1.54 -15.51 5.33
CA ALA A 159 -1.03 -15.53 3.97
C ALA A 159 0.28 -14.74 3.85
N PHE A 160 0.36 -13.60 4.53
CA PHE A 160 1.50 -12.69 4.50
C PHE A 160 2.74 -13.31 5.17
N ASP A 161 2.55 -13.98 6.31
CA ASP A 161 3.62 -14.67 7.04
C ASP A 161 4.22 -15.84 6.25
N VAL A 162 3.49 -16.37 5.25
CA VAL A 162 4.02 -17.36 4.30
C VAL A 162 4.77 -16.69 3.14
N VAL A 163 4.25 -15.57 2.61
CA VAL A 163 4.83 -14.93 1.41
C VAL A 163 6.09 -14.15 1.73
N ILE A 164 6.13 -13.39 2.82
CA ILE A 164 7.27 -12.51 3.09
C ILE A 164 8.60 -13.24 3.23
N PRO A 165 8.72 -14.35 3.98
CA PRO A 165 9.98 -15.07 4.04
C PRO A 165 10.47 -15.55 2.67
N VAL A 166 9.55 -15.92 1.78
CA VAL A 166 9.88 -16.30 0.40
C VAL A 166 10.43 -15.11 -0.38
N LEU A 167 9.76 -13.95 -0.30
CA LEU A 167 10.23 -12.74 -0.97
C LEU A 167 11.56 -12.23 -0.39
N ASP A 168 11.72 -12.27 0.93
CA ASP A 168 12.93 -11.86 1.64
C ASP A 168 14.13 -12.72 1.20
N GLU A 169 13.98 -14.04 1.14
CA GLU A 169 15.05 -14.95 0.70
C GLU A 169 15.44 -14.71 -0.77
N ILE A 170 14.45 -14.50 -1.65
CA ILE A 170 14.71 -14.20 -3.07
C ILE A 170 15.42 -12.84 -3.19
N SER A 171 14.91 -11.81 -2.50
CA SER A 171 15.52 -10.48 -2.49
C SER A 171 16.94 -10.50 -1.96
N PHE A 172 17.20 -11.23 -0.86
CA PHE A 172 18.53 -11.39 -0.29
C PHE A 172 19.49 -12.11 -1.25
N LYS A 173 19.04 -13.20 -1.87
CA LYS A 173 19.88 -14.03 -2.73
C LYS A 173 20.22 -13.38 -4.07
N TYR A 174 19.31 -12.61 -4.64
CA TYR A 174 19.44 -12.07 -6.00
C TYR A 174 19.56 -10.54 -6.08
N ASP A 175 19.55 -9.86 -4.93
CA ASP A 175 19.61 -8.39 -4.83
C ASP A 175 18.54 -7.71 -5.71
N GLN A 176 17.30 -8.20 -5.58
CA GLN A 176 16.16 -7.68 -6.35
C GLN A 176 15.08 -7.15 -5.41
N PRO A 177 14.56 -5.94 -5.63
CA PRO A 177 13.41 -5.45 -4.88
C PRO A 177 12.15 -6.17 -5.35
N LEU A 178 11.44 -6.81 -4.41
CA LEU A 178 10.18 -7.51 -4.68
C LEU A 178 9.01 -6.90 -3.89
N PRO A 179 8.69 -5.61 -4.10
CA PRO A 179 7.56 -4.98 -3.43
C PRO A 179 6.24 -5.57 -3.91
N ILE A 180 5.33 -5.86 -2.97
CA ILE A 180 3.96 -6.24 -3.29
C ILE A 180 3.19 -4.99 -3.73
N ALA A 181 2.74 -4.97 -4.98
CA ALA A 181 1.97 -3.87 -5.57
C ALA A 181 0.52 -3.87 -5.11
N HIS A 182 -0.13 -5.04 -5.14
CA HIS A 182 -1.45 -5.27 -4.54
C HIS A 182 -1.60 -6.73 -4.17
N SER A 183 -2.64 -7.02 -3.38
CA SER A 183 -2.95 -8.37 -2.94
C SER A 183 -4.44 -8.63 -3.03
N ILE A 184 -4.79 -9.88 -3.34
CA ILE A 184 -6.16 -10.34 -3.44
C ILE A 184 -6.29 -11.66 -2.66
N ILE A 185 -7.35 -11.82 -1.87
CA ILE A 185 -7.76 -13.10 -1.29
C ILE A 185 -9.14 -13.46 -1.81
N VAL A 186 -9.30 -14.70 -2.26
CA VAL A 186 -10.58 -15.26 -2.70
C VAL A 186 -11.04 -16.31 -1.70
N GLY A 187 -12.24 -16.12 -1.13
CA GLY A 187 -12.92 -17.10 -0.29
C GLY A 187 -13.46 -18.27 -1.10
N VAL A 188 -13.37 -19.48 -0.54
CA VAL A 188 -13.73 -20.73 -1.21
C VAL A 188 -14.76 -21.48 -0.36
N PRO A 189 -15.93 -21.84 -0.92
CA PRO A 189 -16.28 -21.84 -2.35
C PRO A 189 -16.96 -20.55 -2.86
N SER A 190 -17.20 -19.55 -2.01
CA SER A 190 -18.08 -18.41 -2.35
C SER A 190 -17.59 -17.60 -3.55
N GLY A 191 -16.27 -17.47 -3.74
CA GLY A 191 -15.68 -16.57 -4.71
C GLY A 191 -15.65 -15.11 -4.25
N VAL A 192 -15.91 -14.82 -2.98
CA VAL A 192 -15.80 -13.46 -2.43
C VAL A 192 -14.35 -12.99 -2.49
N VAL A 193 -14.15 -11.75 -2.95
CA VAL A 193 -12.84 -11.17 -3.17
C VAL A 193 -12.57 -10.11 -2.11
N TYR A 194 -11.47 -10.27 -1.39
CA TYR A 194 -10.90 -9.28 -0.49
C TYR A 194 -9.67 -8.68 -1.15
N THR A 195 -9.57 -7.37 -1.21
CA THR A 195 -8.44 -6.68 -1.81
C THR A 195 -7.70 -5.87 -0.77
N TYR A 196 -6.38 -5.87 -0.87
CA TYR A 196 -5.48 -5.02 -0.10
C TYR A 196 -4.52 -4.37 -1.07
N GLN A 197 -4.63 -3.05 -1.23
CA GLN A 197 -3.79 -2.29 -2.15
C GLN A 197 -3.25 -1.04 -1.46
N PHE A 198 -2.00 -0.67 -1.75
CA PHE A 198 -1.51 0.62 -1.28
C PHE A 198 -2.24 1.73 -2.04
N ALA A 199 -2.79 2.72 -1.34
CA ALA A 199 -3.53 3.78 -2.01
C ALA A 199 -2.60 4.79 -2.68
N LEU A 200 -3.11 5.35 -3.77
CA LEU A 200 -2.33 5.99 -4.80
C LEU A 200 -2.74 7.47 -4.85
N PRO A 201 -1.85 8.37 -5.26
CA PRO A 201 -2.19 9.79 -5.35
C PRO A 201 -3.35 10.00 -6.33
N ASN A 202 -4.28 10.87 -5.96
CA ASN A 202 -5.32 11.32 -6.88
C ASN A 202 -4.68 11.99 -8.10
N GLU A 203 -5.31 11.86 -9.26
CA GLU A 203 -4.94 12.64 -10.44
C GLU A 203 -5.08 14.14 -10.12
N VAL A 204 -4.01 14.90 -10.33
CA VAL A 204 -3.99 16.34 -10.14
C VAL A 204 -3.70 16.98 -11.49
N THR A 205 -4.69 17.68 -12.04
CA THR A 205 -4.50 18.51 -13.23
C THR A 205 -3.85 19.83 -12.83
N ILE A 206 -2.62 20.05 -13.29
CA ILE A 206 -1.98 21.37 -13.19
C ILE A 206 -2.47 22.20 -14.38
N SER A 207 -3.33 23.19 -14.11
CA SER A 207 -3.84 24.09 -15.14
C SER A 207 -2.73 24.97 -15.71
N ILE A 208 -2.80 25.29 -17.00
CA ILE A 208 -1.95 26.33 -17.62
C ILE A 208 -2.23 27.65 -16.88
N GLY A 209 -1.18 28.29 -16.35
CA GLY A 209 -1.29 29.49 -15.51
C GLY A 209 -1.28 29.20 -14.00
N SER A 210 -1.22 27.94 -13.57
CA SER A 210 -0.86 27.62 -12.19
C SER A 210 0.56 28.12 -11.92
N GLU A 211 0.73 29.05 -10.97
CA GLU A 211 2.05 29.55 -10.60
C GLU A 211 2.85 28.45 -9.86
N ILE A 212 3.64 27.68 -10.59
CA ILE A 212 4.82 27.01 -10.02
C ILE A 212 5.90 28.10 -9.91
N ASP A 213 5.77 28.98 -8.91
CA ASP A 213 6.74 30.05 -8.74
C ASP A 213 8.04 29.52 -8.11
N LEU A 214 9.00 29.19 -8.98
CA LEU A 214 10.34 28.79 -8.57
C LEU A 214 11.10 29.92 -7.86
N LYS A 215 10.72 31.20 -8.05
CA LYS A 215 11.33 32.36 -7.35
C LYS A 215 10.88 32.45 -5.89
N GLU A 216 9.77 31.83 -5.55
CA GLU A 216 9.30 31.65 -4.17
C GLU A 216 9.88 30.41 -3.48
N SER A 217 10.70 29.60 -4.17
CA SER A 217 11.38 28.48 -3.53
C SER A 217 12.50 28.99 -2.62
N PHE A 218 12.32 28.82 -1.31
CA PHE A 218 13.35 29.13 -0.32
C PHE A 218 14.48 28.11 -0.37
N VAL A 219 15.72 28.60 -0.38
CA VAL A 219 16.90 27.71 -0.39
C VAL A 219 16.95 26.89 0.89
N GLU A 220 16.50 27.48 1.99
CA GLU A 220 16.42 26.89 3.32
C GLU A 220 15.53 25.65 3.36
N THR A 221 14.43 25.60 2.57
CA THR A 221 13.49 24.47 2.59
C THR A 221 13.71 23.46 1.46
N ARG A 222 14.78 23.63 0.67
CA ARG A 222 15.07 22.79 -0.49
C ARG A 222 15.19 21.31 -0.13
N ASP A 223 15.95 20.99 0.90
CA ASP A 223 16.20 19.61 1.32
C ASP A 223 14.93 18.98 1.90
N ALA A 224 14.16 19.74 2.69
CA ALA A 224 12.85 19.31 3.18
C ALA A 224 11.89 18.97 2.03
N LYS A 225 11.83 19.79 0.98
CA LYS A 225 11.01 19.50 -0.22
C LYS A 225 11.52 18.31 -1.01
N ALA A 226 12.84 18.15 -1.14
CA ALA A 226 13.45 17.00 -1.81
C ALA A 226 13.12 15.69 -1.07
N LEU A 227 13.27 15.67 0.25
CA LEU A 227 12.89 14.56 1.12
C LEU A 227 11.37 14.30 1.05
N TYR A 228 10.53 15.33 1.02
CA TYR A 228 9.09 15.16 0.88
C TYR A 228 8.74 14.46 -0.44
N ARG A 229 9.37 14.85 -1.55
CA ARG A 229 9.24 14.18 -2.86
C ARG A 229 9.73 12.74 -2.81
N GLU A 230 10.86 12.49 -2.16
CA GLU A 230 11.41 11.14 -1.97
C GLU A 230 10.42 10.25 -1.20
N ALA A 231 9.83 10.75 -0.11
CA ALA A 231 8.87 10.00 0.68
C ALA A 231 7.64 9.58 -0.14
N ILE A 232 7.03 10.50 -0.91
CA ILE A 232 5.87 10.17 -1.75
C ILE A 232 6.20 9.29 -2.96
N SER A 233 7.48 9.17 -3.33
CA SER A 233 7.91 8.35 -4.48
C SER A 233 7.97 6.85 -4.19
N SER A 234 7.89 6.45 -2.92
CA SER A 234 7.93 5.05 -2.48
C SER A 234 6.56 4.56 -2.04
N ASN A 235 6.25 3.29 -2.23
CA ASN A 235 5.07 2.65 -1.62
C ASN A 235 5.38 1.83 -0.37
N ASN A 236 6.66 1.73 0.03
CA ASN A 236 7.03 1.08 1.27
C ASN A 236 6.68 1.98 2.47
N PRO A 237 5.82 1.54 3.41
CA PRO A 237 5.38 2.37 4.53
C PRO A 237 6.50 2.73 5.51
N PHE A 238 7.50 1.87 5.69
CA PHE A 238 8.66 2.14 6.56
C PHE A 238 9.55 3.23 5.99
N HIS A 239 9.85 3.15 4.69
CA HIS A 239 10.60 4.19 3.99
C HIS A 239 9.82 5.52 4.02
N LYS A 240 8.54 5.51 3.64
CA LYS A 240 7.64 6.68 3.72
C LYS A 240 7.68 7.31 5.11
N PHE A 241 7.49 6.52 6.16
CA PHE A 241 7.47 7.00 7.53
C PHE A 241 8.80 7.67 7.91
N LEU A 242 9.95 7.00 7.71
CA LEU A 242 11.25 7.55 8.05
C LEU A 242 11.59 8.79 7.23
N THR A 243 11.27 8.82 5.94
CA THR A 243 11.58 9.96 5.08
C THR A 243 10.71 11.17 5.44
N PHE A 244 9.41 11.00 5.73
CA PHE A 244 8.58 12.09 6.27
C PHE A 244 9.04 12.55 7.66
N TRP A 245 9.52 11.63 8.49
CA TRP A 245 10.12 11.98 9.78
C TRP A 245 11.34 12.89 9.60
N LYS A 246 12.22 12.59 8.62
CA LYS A 246 13.37 13.44 8.27
C LYS A 246 12.93 14.82 7.79
N VAL A 247 11.86 14.92 6.98
CA VAL A 247 11.28 16.22 6.59
C VAL A 247 10.88 17.02 7.83
N TYR A 248 10.13 16.40 8.74
CA TYR A 248 9.69 17.04 9.97
C TYR A 248 10.88 17.51 10.83
N GLU A 249 11.87 16.65 11.09
CA GLU A 249 13.07 17.00 11.87
C GLU A 249 13.87 18.13 11.23
N ASN A 250 14.08 18.08 9.91
CA ASN A 250 14.82 19.10 9.17
C ASN A 250 14.14 20.47 9.31
N VAL A 251 12.82 20.55 9.12
CA VAL A 251 12.09 21.82 9.25
C VAL A 251 12.07 22.32 10.69
N VAL A 252 11.93 21.45 11.69
CA VAL A 252 12.04 21.84 13.12
C VAL A 252 13.40 22.47 13.42
N ALA A 253 14.48 21.87 12.91
CA ALA A 253 15.84 22.39 13.09
C ALA A 253 16.02 23.77 12.44
N LEU A 254 15.67 23.89 11.16
CA LEU A 254 15.73 25.17 10.42
C LEU A 254 14.93 26.28 11.11
N ARG A 255 13.74 25.94 11.59
CA ARG A 255 12.87 26.87 12.33
C ARG A 255 13.48 27.30 13.66
N THR A 256 14.13 26.38 14.37
CA THR A 256 14.81 26.68 15.63
C THR A 256 15.97 27.63 15.41
N GLU A 257 16.82 27.36 14.42
CA GLU A 257 17.91 28.24 14.01
C GLU A 257 17.39 29.62 13.60
N TRP A 258 16.31 29.66 12.82
CA TRP A 258 15.67 30.91 12.41
C TRP A 258 15.18 31.73 13.59
N ARG A 259 14.46 31.11 14.54
CA ARG A 259 13.95 31.77 15.75
C ARG A 259 15.09 32.30 16.62
N GLN A 260 16.18 31.55 16.75
CA GLN A 260 17.37 31.99 17.47
C GLN A 260 18.02 33.22 16.81
N LYS A 261 18.18 33.18 15.47
CA LYS A 261 18.78 34.28 14.69
C LYS A 261 17.95 35.56 14.73
N HIS A 262 16.62 35.45 14.58
CA HIS A 262 15.75 36.62 14.44
C HIS A 262 15.07 37.04 15.75
N ARG A 263 15.16 36.23 16.81
CA ARG A 263 14.52 36.44 18.13
C ARG A 263 13.02 36.74 18.02
N LYS A 264 12.36 36.11 17.04
CA LYS A 264 10.93 36.28 16.75
C LYS A 264 10.22 34.94 16.77
N ALA A 265 8.93 34.97 17.10
CA ALA A 265 8.05 33.85 16.83
C ALA A 265 7.88 33.70 15.31
N ASP A 266 7.69 32.47 14.86
CA ASP A 266 7.45 32.16 13.46
C ASP A 266 5.95 32.26 13.14
N ASN A 267 5.63 32.50 11.88
CA ASN A 267 4.27 32.66 11.40
C ASN A 267 3.62 31.28 11.13
N LYS A 268 2.58 30.93 11.89
CA LYS A 268 1.81 29.70 11.70
C LYS A 268 0.53 29.99 10.92
N LYS A 269 0.49 29.65 9.63
CA LYS A 269 -0.73 29.72 8.82
C LYS A 269 -1.76 28.69 9.27
N THR A 270 -1.30 27.49 9.64
CA THR A 270 -2.13 26.36 10.06
C THR A 270 -1.75 25.93 11.47
N LYS A 271 -2.74 25.58 12.29
CA LYS A 271 -2.49 25.05 13.65
C LYS A 271 -1.79 23.69 13.57
N GLU A 272 -0.79 23.50 14.42
CA GLU A 272 0.00 22.26 14.51
C GLU A 272 -0.68 21.22 15.41
N ILE A 273 -1.90 20.84 15.03
CA ILE A 273 -2.77 19.89 15.72
C ILE A 273 -3.28 18.88 14.68
N ILE A 274 -3.35 17.61 15.05
CA ILE A 274 -3.89 16.57 14.18
C ILE A 274 -5.41 16.76 14.02
N PRO A 275 -5.93 16.86 12.78
CA PRO A 275 -7.35 17.06 12.55
C PRO A 275 -8.14 15.78 12.86
N SER A 276 -9.45 15.92 13.04
CA SER A 276 -10.36 14.79 13.12
C SER A 276 -10.47 14.11 11.75
N GLY A 277 -10.43 12.78 11.70
CA GLY A 277 -10.60 12.03 10.47
C GLY A 277 -10.17 10.58 10.63
N PHE A 278 -10.76 9.70 9.82
CA PHE A 278 -10.51 8.26 9.92
C PHE A 278 -9.02 7.90 9.74
N SER A 279 -8.29 8.63 8.89
CA SER A 279 -6.85 8.44 8.65
C SER A 279 -5.94 8.91 9.80
N PHE A 280 -6.49 9.54 10.84
CA PHE A 280 -5.76 10.05 12.00
C PHE A 280 -6.13 9.35 13.32
N LYS A 281 -6.83 8.21 13.22
CA LYS A 281 -7.37 7.48 14.37
C LYS A 281 -6.30 7.21 15.44
N GLY A 282 -6.59 7.63 16.68
CA GLY A 282 -5.69 7.49 17.83
C GLY A 282 -4.71 8.66 18.03
N TYR A 283 -4.78 9.69 17.18
CA TYR A 283 -3.95 10.90 17.26
C TYR A 283 -4.75 12.21 17.15
N GLU A 284 -6.06 12.14 16.93
CA GLU A 284 -6.91 13.31 16.71
C GLU A 284 -6.85 14.31 17.87
N GLY A 285 -6.77 15.59 17.53
CA GLY A 285 -6.71 16.68 18.52
C GLY A 285 -5.40 16.79 19.30
N LEU A 286 -4.46 15.87 19.12
CA LEU A 286 -3.13 15.97 19.73
C LEU A 286 -2.28 17.03 19.00
N SER A 287 -1.46 17.74 19.77
CA SER A 287 -0.44 18.63 19.19
C SER A 287 0.68 17.82 18.55
N PHE A 288 1.38 18.41 17.58
CA PHE A 288 2.51 17.76 16.90
C PHE A 288 3.58 17.26 17.88
N ASP A 289 3.86 18.01 18.95
CA ASP A 289 4.83 17.58 19.97
C ASP A 289 4.40 16.31 20.71
N LYS A 290 3.12 16.20 21.09
CA LYS A 290 2.57 15.01 21.76
C LYS A 290 2.62 13.79 20.83
N VAL A 291 2.29 14.00 19.56
CA VAL A 291 2.31 12.95 18.54
C VAL A 291 3.74 12.49 18.26
N ARG A 292 4.68 13.44 18.14
CA ARG A 292 6.12 13.16 18.02
C ARG A 292 6.60 12.29 19.17
N GLN A 293 6.35 12.70 20.41
CA GLN A 293 6.75 11.93 21.61
C GLN A 293 6.18 10.51 21.60
N LYS A 294 4.91 10.34 21.20
CA LYS A 294 4.24 9.03 21.12
C LYS A 294 4.87 8.11 20.06
N MET A 295 5.26 8.65 18.91
CA MET A 295 5.82 7.87 17.79
C MET A 295 7.35 7.73 17.81
N GLU A 296 8.08 8.59 18.55
CA GLU A 296 9.53 8.64 18.53
C GLU A 296 10.17 7.30 18.96
N LYS A 297 9.77 6.77 20.12
CA LYS A 297 10.26 5.47 20.59
C LYS A 297 9.61 4.29 19.87
N SER A 298 8.29 4.32 19.72
CA SER A 298 7.49 3.18 19.23
C SER A 298 7.64 2.94 17.73
N LYS A 299 7.93 3.98 16.94
CA LYS A 299 8.04 3.91 15.48
C LYS A 299 9.41 4.34 15.01
N ARG A 300 9.78 5.62 15.19
CA ARG A 300 11.01 6.16 14.58
C ARG A 300 12.23 5.35 14.99
N HIS A 301 12.45 5.17 16.29
CA HIS A 301 13.58 4.40 16.77
C HIS A 301 13.49 2.91 16.40
N ALA A 302 12.30 2.32 16.52
CA ALA A 302 12.08 0.90 16.22
C ALA A 302 12.29 0.56 14.72
N ILE A 303 11.99 1.49 13.81
CA ILE A 303 12.21 1.32 12.36
C ILE A 303 13.67 1.66 11.99
N ALA A 304 14.24 2.72 12.59
CA ALA A 304 15.59 3.18 12.24
C ALA A 304 16.71 2.28 12.78
N HIS A 305 16.44 1.47 13.81
CA HIS A 305 17.44 0.65 14.47
C HIS A 305 17.08 -0.84 14.38
N GLY A 306 18.05 -1.67 13.98
CA GLY A 306 17.91 -3.14 13.90
C GLY A 306 17.78 -3.86 15.25
N GLY A 307 17.78 -3.12 16.36
CA GLY A 307 17.63 -3.60 17.72
C GLY A 307 18.04 -2.50 18.70
N LEU A 308 17.12 -2.06 19.55
CA LEU A 308 17.47 -1.36 20.78
C LEU A 308 17.50 -2.36 21.91
N LYS A 309 18.18 -2.03 23.02
CA LYS A 309 18.47 -2.93 24.14
C LYS A 309 17.24 -3.67 24.72
N ASP A 310 16.02 -3.23 24.40
CA ASP A 310 14.75 -3.82 24.87
C ASP A 310 13.64 -3.86 23.80
N SER A 311 13.94 -3.76 22.50
CA SER A 311 12.89 -3.82 21.46
C SER A 311 13.35 -4.46 20.15
N ALA A 312 12.55 -5.40 19.66
CA ALA A 312 12.70 -5.96 18.32
C ALA A 312 12.56 -4.87 17.24
N PRO A 313 13.26 -5.00 16.11
CA PRO A 313 13.11 -4.06 15.01
C PRO A 313 11.70 -4.13 14.42
N LEU A 314 11.20 -2.95 14.02
CA LEU A 314 9.93 -2.82 13.32
C LEU A 314 10.20 -2.88 11.83
N THR A 315 10.02 -4.07 11.25
CA THR A 315 10.28 -4.39 9.84
C THR A 315 9.01 -4.88 9.14
N SER A 316 9.10 -5.08 7.83
CA SER A 316 8.04 -5.68 7.01
C SER A 316 7.88 -7.20 7.18
N SER A 317 8.49 -7.80 8.20
CA SER A 317 8.51 -9.25 8.39
C SER A 317 7.16 -9.85 8.81
N ALA A 318 6.18 -9.01 9.17
CA ALA A 318 4.86 -9.42 9.64
C ALA A 318 3.81 -8.39 9.21
N PHE A 319 2.57 -8.87 9.00
CA PHE A 319 1.49 -8.04 8.46
C PHE A 319 1.03 -6.95 9.43
N ASP A 320 0.89 -7.28 10.71
CA ASP A 320 0.49 -6.37 11.77
C ASP A 320 1.44 -5.16 11.86
N LYS A 321 2.75 -5.38 11.75
CA LYS A 321 3.77 -4.32 11.73
C LYS A 321 3.61 -3.39 10.53
N ILE A 322 3.29 -3.94 9.35
CA ILE A 322 3.03 -3.14 8.14
C ILE A 322 1.79 -2.29 8.30
N GLN A 323 0.71 -2.87 8.81
CA GLN A 323 -0.53 -2.15 9.05
C GLN A 323 -0.34 -1.04 10.10
N ASP A 324 0.37 -1.35 11.17
CA ASP A 324 0.70 -0.45 12.26
C ASP A 324 1.57 0.74 11.79
N VAL A 325 2.59 0.51 10.95
CA VAL A 325 3.38 1.61 10.36
C VAL A 325 2.59 2.35 9.28
N GLY A 326 1.89 1.63 8.40
CA GLY A 326 1.08 2.20 7.32
C GLY A 326 0.05 3.20 7.85
N THR A 327 -0.69 2.83 8.90
CA THR A 327 -1.67 3.73 9.55
C THR A 327 -1.03 4.96 10.20
N SER A 328 0.27 4.95 10.49
CA SER A 328 1.00 6.09 11.03
C SER A 328 1.56 7.04 9.96
N VAL A 329 1.67 6.59 8.70
CA VAL A 329 2.21 7.40 7.60
C VAL A 329 1.38 8.66 7.32
N PRO A 330 0.03 8.62 7.23
CA PRO A 330 -0.76 9.83 7.01
C PRO A 330 -0.55 10.88 8.10
N VAL A 331 -0.37 10.44 9.35
CA VAL A 331 -0.12 11.31 10.52
C VAL A 331 1.20 12.06 10.34
N ILE A 332 2.31 11.36 10.09
CA ILE A 332 3.62 12.00 9.94
C ILE A 332 3.72 12.81 8.64
N GLN A 333 3.06 12.39 7.56
CA GLN A 333 2.97 13.14 6.31
C GLN A 333 2.25 14.48 6.53
N TYR A 334 1.13 14.47 7.26
CA TYR A 334 0.42 15.69 7.63
C TYR A 334 1.31 16.62 8.46
N MET A 335 1.96 16.09 9.49
CA MET A 335 2.87 16.87 10.34
C MET A 335 4.00 17.51 9.52
N ALA A 336 4.64 16.74 8.65
CA ALA A 336 5.73 17.20 7.79
C ALA A 336 5.27 18.28 6.80
N LYS A 337 4.09 18.13 6.19
CA LYS A 337 3.55 19.13 5.26
C LYS A 337 3.20 20.44 5.98
N ILE A 338 2.46 20.37 7.08
CA ILE A 338 2.02 21.57 7.81
C ILE A 338 3.20 22.35 8.40
N ILE A 339 4.20 21.65 8.96
CA ILE A 339 5.35 22.36 9.52
C ILE A 339 6.18 23.05 8.43
N LEU A 340 6.33 22.41 7.27
CA LEU A 340 6.99 22.97 6.11
C LEU A 340 6.23 24.21 5.60
N GLU A 341 4.92 24.12 5.39
CA GLU A 341 4.08 25.24 4.94
C GLU A 341 4.12 26.43 5.91
N ASN A 342 4.05 26.17 7.23
CA ASN A 342 4.18 27.21 8.25
C ASN A 342 5.55 27.90 8.21
N PHE A 343 6.62 27.11 8.08
CA PHE A 343 7.96 27.69 8.02
C PHE A 343 8.14 28.53 6.74
N GLU A 344 7.63 28.08 5.59
CA GLU A 344 7.64 28.90 4.37
C GLU A 344 6.80 30.18 4.50
N ALA A 345 5.67 30.15 5.19
CA ALA A 345 4.90 31.36 5.50
C ALA A 345 5.70 32.35 6.35
N THR A 346 6.56 31.84 7.24
CA THR A 346 7.51 32.65 8.02
C THR A 346 8.55 33.29 7.11
N LEU A 347 9.16 32.51 6.22
CA LEU A 347 10.17 33.01 5.28
C LEU A 347 9.60 34.03 4.29
N ARG A 348 8.36 33.84 3.81
CA ARG A 348 7.65 34.83 2.97
C ARG A 348 7.44 36.14 3.71
N GLY A 349 7.06 36.10 4.98
CA GLY A 349 6.86 37.31 5.81
C GLY A 349 8.12 38.15 6.03
N ILE A 350 9.31 37.66 5.63
CA ILE A 350 10.57 38.41 5.66
C ILE A 350 10.83 39.16 4.35
N LYS A 351 10.25 38.72 3.22
CA LYS A 351 10.36 39.39 1.92
C LYS A 351 9.40 40.60 1.87
N HIS A 352 9.64 41.61 2.70
CA HIS A 352 9.07 42.96 2.56
C HIS A 352 10.09 44.01 2.96
#